data_AF-A0A2V7YHJ2-F1
#
_entry.id   AF-A0A2V7YHJ2-F1
#
_cell.length_a   1.000
_cell.length_b   1.000
_cell.length_c   1.000
_cell.angle_alpha   90.00
_cell.angle_beta   90.00
_cell.angle_gamma   90.00
#
_symmetry.space_group_name_H-M   'P 1'
#
loop_
_entity.id
_entity.type
_entity.pdbx_description
1 polymer ?
#
loop_
_entity_poly.entity_id
_entity_poly.type
_entity_poly.pdbx_seq_one_letter_code
_entity_poly.pdbx_strand_id
1 'polypeptide(L)'
;MPHPDRETLVQYLKGTLPDGASRALQRHLFLCPTCEERLIALAPGPSPSLSTAPPEEDYQDLIRRLLDSQRAEVAAIRHGLADERAAAPGLWREIAPEPQVRRRRRVLDEPRFQTWGFFELLIDRAYTAIQEDARAAEDLLRLAVDLAGRLSPAYGSGAGETAQARAWIWLANI
;
A
#
# COMPACT_ATOMS: atom_id res chain seq x y z
N MET A 1 19.92 -43.70 -23.01
CA MET A 1 19.42 -44.37 -21.79
C MET A 1 18.09 -45.04 -22.13
N PRO A 2 17.80 -46.24 -21.60
CA PRO A 2 16.52 -46.88 -21.84
C PRO A 2 15.38 -46.07 -21.21
N HIS A 3 14.27 -45.91 -21.92
CA HIS A 3 13.06 -45.25 -21.39
C HIS A 3 12.36 -46.17 -20.39
N PRO A 4 11.76 -45.63 -19.31
CA PRO A 4 11.00 -46.41 -18.36
C PRO A 4 9.76 -47.02 -19.01
N ASP A 5 9.39 -48.22 -18.56
CA ASP A 5 8.18 -48.88 -19.01
C ASP A 5 6.92 -48.26 -18.35
N ARG A 6 5.75 -48.65 -18.88
CA ARG A 6 4.47 -48.12 -18.42
C ARG A 6 4.19 -48.47 -16.95
N GLU A 7 4.63 -49.64 -16.50
CA GLU A 7 4.39 -50.11 -15.14
C GLU A 7 5.15 -49.25 -14.12
N THR A 8 6.41 -48.93 -14.41
CA THR A 8 7.24 -48.03 -13.59
C THR A 8 6.61 -46.65 -13.47
N LEU A 9 6.07 -46.08 -14.56
CA LEU A 9 5.36 -44.80 -14.54
C LEU A 9 4.09 -44.84 -13.67
N VAL A 10 3.34 -45.94 -13.70
CA VAL A 10 2.15 -46.13 -12.86
C VAL A 10 2.51 -46.29 -11.39
N GLN A 11 3.55 -47.05 -11.07
CA GLN A 11 4.03 -47.20 -9.69
C GLN A 11 4.56 -45.86 -9.13
N TYR A 12 5.19 -45.03 -9.97
CA TYR A 12 5.58 -43.67 -9.61
C TYR A 12 4.37 -42.78 -9.30
N LEU A 13 3.32 -42.80 -10.13
CA LEU A 13 2.07 -42.07 -9.85
C LEU A 13 1.37 -42.55 -8.56
N LYS A 14 1.49 -43.84 -8.24
CA LYS A 14 0.94 -44.42 -7.00
C LYS A 14 1.82 -44.19 -5.77
N GLY A 15 3.00 -43.58 -5.92
CA GLY A 15 3.95 -43.37 -4.83
C GLY A 15 4.56 -44.67 -4.27
N THR A 16 4.49 -45.78 -5.01
CA THR A 16 4.97 -47.10 -4.55
C THR A 16 6.40 -47.41 -4.99
N LEU A 17 7.07 -46.46 -5.63
CA LEU A 17 8.44 -46.63 -6.12
C LEU A 17 9.46 -46.35 -4.98
N PRO A 18 10.50 -47.17 -4.80
CA PRO A 18 11.57 -46.88 -3.84
C PRO A 18 12.26 -45.53 -4.11
N ASP A 19 12.64 -44.79 -3.07
CA ASP A 19 13.17 -43.42 -3.16
C ASP A 19 14.35 -43.23 -4.13
N GLY A 20 15.23 -44.23 -4.25
CA GLY A 20 16.35 -44.22 -5.19
C GLY A 20 15.90 -44.27 -6.65
N ALA A 21 14.89 -45.11 -6.93
CA ALA A 21 14.31 -45.26 -8.26
C ALA A 21 13.39 -44.07 -8.61
N SER A 22 12.69 -43.50 -7.62
CA SER A 22 11.82 -42.34 -7.79
C SER A 22 12.60 -41.10 -8.22
N ARG A 23 13.73 -40.83 -7.54
CA ARG A 23 14.64 -39.73 -7.90
C ARG A 23 15.30 -39.93 -9.27
N ALA A 24 15.64 -41.16 -9.64
CA ALA A 24 16.20 -41.46 -10.96
C ALA A 24 15.18 -41.21 -12.08
N LEU A 25 13.92 -41.60 -11.85
CA LEU A 25 12.82 -41.36 -12.77
C LEU A 25 12.49 -39.86 -12.91
N GLN A 26 12.45 -39.11 -11.81
CA GLN A 26 12.27 -37.65 -11.84
C GLN A 26 13.30 -36.97 -12.73
N ARG A 27 14.60 -37.28 -12.53
CA ARG A 27 15.66 -36.73 -13.39
C ARG A 27 15.49 -37.09 -14.86
N HIS A 28 14.99 -38.29 -15.17
CA HIS A 28 14.73 -38.70 -16.54
C HIS A 28 13.56 -37.92 -17.16
N LEU A 29 12.46 -37.73 -16.42
CA LEU A 29 11.30 -36.96 -16.87
C LEU A 29 11.67 -35.51 -17.19
N PHE A 30 12.48 -34.87 -16.34
CA PHE A 30 12.99 -33.51 -16.58
C PHE A 30 13.82 -33.37 -17.86
N LEU A 31 14.42 -34.46 -18.35
CA LEU A 31 15.30 -34.45 -19.51
C LEU A 31 14.69 -35.11 -20.75
N CYS A 32 13.49 -35.70 -20.64
CA CYS A 32 12.85 -36.45 -21.72
C CYS A 32 11.36 -36.07 -21.85
N PRO A 33 11.04 -35.11 -22.74
CA PRO A 33 9.66 -34.66 -22.97
C PRO A 33 8.70 -35.79 -23.35
N THR A 34 9.16 -36.79 -24.10
CA THR A 34 8.35 -37.94 -24.50
C THR A 34 7.91 -38.80 -23.30
N CYS A 35 8.74 -38.91 -22.26
CA CYS A 35 8.36 -39.65 -21.05
C CYS A 35 7.48 -38.81 -20.12
N GLU A 36 7.64 -37.49 -20.15
CA GLU A 36 6.74 -36.54 -19.48
C GLU A 36 5.32 -36.62 -20.06
N GLU A 37 5.17 -36.56 -21.38
CA GLU A 37 3.87 -36.71 -22.07
C GLU A 37 3.20 -38.05 -21.75
N ARG A 38 3.99 -39.14 -21.74
CA ARG A 38 3.49 -40.47 -21.38
C ARG A 38 3.05 -40.56 -19.92
N LEU A 39 3.69 -39.83 -19.01
CA LEU A 39 3.28 -39.74 -17.61
C LEU A 39 1.98 -38.94 -17.46
N ILE A 40 1.87 -37.79 -18.14
CA ILE A 40 0.66 -36.94 -18.15
C ILE A 40 -0.55 -37.73 -18.67
N ALA A 41 -0.37 -38.53 -19.73
CA ALA A 41 -1.43 -39.37 -20.28
C ALA A 41 -1.86 -40.53 -19.36
N LEU A 42 -1.02 -40.92 -18.39
CA LEU A 42 -1.30 -41.96 -17.40
C LEU A 42 -1.81 -41.40 -16.08
N ALA A 43 -1.56 -40.12 -15.80
CA ALA A 43 -2.11 -39.46 -14.63
C ALA A 43 -3.64 -39.53 -14.72
N PRO A 44 -4.35 -39.89 -13.64
CA PRO A 44 -5.78 -39.70 -13.60
C PRO A 44 -6.02 -38.22 -13.90
N GLY A 45 -6.65 -37.94 -15.05
CA GLY A 45 -7.03 -36.57 -15.41
C GLY A 45 -7.82 -35.96 -14.24
N PRO A 46 -7.88 -34.62 -14.14
CA PRO A 46 -8.69 -34.00 -13.12
C PRO A 46 -10.10 -34.59 -13.21
N SER A 47 -10.45 -35.42 -12.23
CA SER A 47 -11.85 -35.63 -11.90
C SER A 47 -12.44 -34.24 -11.74
N PRO A 48 -13.68 -33.96 -12.19
CA PRO A 48 -14.36 -32.69 -11.93
C PRO A 48 -14.67 -32.59 -10.43
N SER A 49 -13.64 -32.57 -9.61
CA SER A 49 -13.62 -32.25 -8.20
C SER A 49 -13.48 -30.75 -8.13
N LEU A 50 -14.64 -30.08 -8.14
CA LEU A 50 -14.92 -28.79 -7.51
C LEU A 50 -13.65 -28.00 -7.14
N SER A 51 -13.00 -27.41 -8.14
CA SER A 51 -12.10 -26.30 -7.89
C SER A 51 -12.98 -25.13 -7.48
N THR A 52 -13.17 -24.93 -6.17
CA THR A 52 -13.84 -23.75 -5.60
C THR A 52 -12.94 -22.51 -5.61
N ALA A 53 -12.14 -22.34 -6.67
CA ALA A 53 -11.63 -21.01 -7.00
C ALA A 53 -12.77 -20.30 -7.73
N PRO A 54 -13.37 -19.23 -7.18
CA PRO A 54 -14.36 -18.47 -7.92
C PRO A 54 -13.72 -17.98 -9.23
N PRO A 55 -14.45 -17.96 -10.35
CA PRO A 55 -13.91 -17.51 -11.63
C PRO A 55 -13.32 -16.10 -11.46
N GLU A 56 -12.16 -15.82 -12.06
CA GLU A 56 -11.47 -14.53 -11.93
C GLU A 56 -12.38 -13.32 -12.28
N GLU A 57 -13.40 -13.55 -13.11
CA GLU A 57 -14.46 -12.59 -13.43
C GLU A 57 -15.30 -12.18 -12.21
N ASP A 58 -15.62 -13.10 -11.30
CA ASP A 58 -16.37 -12.82 -10.06
C ASP A 58 -15.56 -11.96 -9.09
N TYR A 59 -14.24 -12.14 -9.03
CA TYR A 59 -13.39 -11.36 -8.14
C TYR A 59 -13.21 -9.92 -8.64
N GLN A 60 -13.02 -9.73 -9.95
CA GLN A 60 -12.94 -8.40 -10.54
C GLN A 60 -14.26 -7.63 -10.41
N ASP A 61 -15.39 -8.30 -10.58
CA ASP A 61 -16.71 -7.70 -10.40
C ASP A 61 -16.97 -7.36 -8.93
N LEU A 62 -16.56 -8.22 -7.99
CA LEU A 62 -16.63 -7.94 -6.56
C LEU A 62 -15.78 -6.72 -6.20
N ILE A 63 -14.54 -6.63 -6.69
CA ILE A 63 -13.68 -5.46 -6.50
C ILE A 63 -14.35 -4.21 -7.06
N ARG A 64 -14.88 -4.25 -8.29
CA ARG A 64 -15.55 -3.08 -8.88
C ARG A 64 -16.75 -2.63 -8.04
N ARG A 65 -17.60 -3.56 -7.60
CA ARG A 65 -18.77 -3.24 -6.75
C ARG A 65 -18.35 -2.65 -5.41
N LEU A 66 -17.29 -3.17 -4.79
CA LEU A 66 -16.72 -2.60 -3.57
C LEU A 66 -16.22 -1.17 -3.81
N LEU A 67 -15.44 -0.94 -4.86
CA LEU A 67 -14.94 0.40 -5.21
C LEU A 67 -16.06 1.38 -5.54
N ASP A 68 -17.09 0.93 -6.28
CA ASP A 68 -18.25 1.75 -6.62
C ASP A 68 -19.08 2.11 -5.39
N SER A 69 -19.25 1.15 -4.46
CA SER A 69 -19.94 1.40 -3.20
C SER A 69 -19.25 2.45 -2.32
N GLN A 70 -17.92 2.57 -2.44
CA GLN A 70 -17.12 3.56 -1.70
C GLN A 70 -16.96 4.90 -2.44
N ARG A 71 -17.40 5.00 -3.70
CA ARG A 71 -17.14 6.17 -4.55
C ARG A 71 -17.70 7.47 -3.97
N ALA A 72 -18.91 7.42 -3.41
CA ALA A 72 -19.56 8.59 -2.80
C ALA A 72 -18.85 9.05 -1.52
N GLU A 73 -18.42 8.09 -0.68
CA GLU A 73 -17.67 8.37 0.55
C GLU A 73 -16.30 8.97 0.22
N VAL A 74 -15.56 8.39 -0.73
CA VAL A 74 -14.29 8.92 -1.22
C VAL A 74 -14.47 10.32 -1.82
N ALA A 75 -15.55 10.56 -2.56
CA ALA A 75 -15.85 11.89 -3.11
C ALA A 75 -16.13 12.92 -2.01
N ALA A 76 -16.89 12.56 -0.96
CA ALA A 76 -17.16 13.42 0.17
C ALA A 76 -15.88 13.76 0.96
N ILE A 77 -15.02 12.78 1.22
CA ILE A 77 -13.71 12.99 1.85
C ILE A 77 -12.86 13.93 0.99
N ARG A 78 -12.78 13.70 -0.32
CA ARG A 78 -12.03 14.57 -1.25
C ARG A 78 -12.56 16.00 -1.24
N HIS A 79 -13.88 16.18 -1.18
CA HIS A 79 -14.49 17.50 -1.12
C HIS A 79 -14.14 18.20 0.19
N GLY A 80 -14.25 17.53 1.34
CA GLY A 80 -13.82 18.08 2.63
C GLY A 80 -12.35 18.50 2.65
N LEU A 81 -11.46 17.68 2.08
CA LEU A 81 -10.05 18.04 1.94
C LEU A 81 -9.82 19.25 1.02
N ALA A 82 -10.63 19.42 -0.04
CA ALA A 82 -10.55 20.58 -0.91
C ALA A 82 -10.97 21.87 -0.19
N ASP A 83 -12.03 21.81 0.62
CA ASP A 83 -12.50 22.93 1.42
C ASP A 83 -11.47 23.33 2.48
N GLU A 84 -10.86 22.35 3.16
CA GLU A 84 -9.77 22.60 4.11
C GLU A 84 -8.57 23.29 3.45
N ARG A 85 -8.16 22.82 2.27
CA ARG A 85 -7.08 23.45 1.49
C ARG A 85 -7.43 24.88 1.10
N ALA A 86 -8.68 25.13 0.70
CA ALA A 86 -9.13 26.47 0.34
C ALA A 86 -9.16 27.42 1.56
N ALA A 87 -9.50 26.91 2.75
CA ALA A 87 -9.52 27.68 3.99
C ALA A 87 -8.12 27.95 4.57
N ALA A 88 -7.17 27.05 4.36
CA ALA A 88 -5.86 27.07 4.99
C ALA A 88 -5.07 28.39 4.80
N PRO A 89 -5.03 29.03 3.62
CA PRO A 89 -4.38 30.34 3.45
C PRO A 89 -4.99 31.44 4.31
N GLY A 90 -6.30 31.38 4.57
CA GLY A 90 -6.99 32.30 5.49
C GLY A 90 -6.51 32.11 6.92
N LEU A 91 -6.48 30.87 7.38
CA LEU A 91 -5.97 30.49 8.70
C LEU A 91 -4.51 30.92 8.89
N TRP A 92 -3.66 30.72 7.88
CA TRP A 92 -2.26 31.14 7.97
C TRP A 92 -2.13 32.65 8.14
N ARG A 93 -2.91 33.46 7.40
CA ARG A 93 -2.88 34.92 7.54
C ARG A 93 -3.19 35.40 8.95
N GLU A 94 -4.01 34.68 9.71
CA GLU A 94 -4.32 35.03 11.10
C GLU A 94 -3.11 34.86 12.04
N ILE A 95 -2.29 33.83 11.82
CA ILE A 95 -1.19 33.50 12.74
C ILE A 95 0.17 33.92 12.21
N ALA A 96 0.34 34.10 10.91
CA ALA A 96 1.64 34.40 10.27
C ALA A 96 2.40 35.57 10.92
N PRO A 97 1.73 36.69 11.31
CA PRO A 97 2.39 37.82 11.95
C PRO A 97 2.84 37.56 13.39
N GLU A 98 2.35 36.50 14.03
CA GLU A 98 2.67 36.22 15.42
C GLU A 98 4.08 35.63 15.59
N PRO A 99 4.70 35.83 16.76
CA PRO A 99 5.95 35.14 17.10
C PRO A 99 5.78 33.62 17.06
N GLN A 100 6.85 32.90 16.69
CA GLN A 100 6.87 31.44 16.53
C GLN A 100 6.20 30.69 17.69
N VAL A 101 6.51 31.05 18.94
CA VAL A 101 5.96 30.41 20.15
C VAL A 101 4.44 30.57 20.21
N ARG A 102 3.90 31.74 19.83
CA ARG A 102 2.45 31.97 19.81
C ARG A 102 1.78 31.23 18.66
N ARG A 103 2.37 31.25 17.45
CA ARG A 103 1.87 30.45 16.31
C ARG A 103 1.73 28.98 16.69
N ARG A 104 2.79 28.40 17.26
CA ARG A 104 2.82 27.00 17.71
C ARG A 104 1.71 26.73 18.72
N ARG A 105 1.56 27.59 19.72
CA ARG A 105 0.50 27.44 20.72
C ARG A 105 -0.89 27.46 20.08
N ARG A 106 -1.18 28.42 19.20
CA ARG A 106 -2.49 28.52 18.55
C ARG A 106 -2.82 27.28 17.72
N VAL A 107 -1.85 26.77 16.96
CA VAL A 107 -2.03 25.55 16.16
C VAL A 107 -2.33 24.33 17.03
N LEU A 108 -1.69 24.22 18.20
CA LEU A 108 -1.88 23.08 19.11
C LEU A 108 -3.11 23.20 20.02
N ASP A 109 -3.53 24.42 20.34
CA ASP A 109 -4.64 24.67 21.26
C ASP A 109 -5.99 24.84 20.53
N GLU A 110 -6.00 25.38 19.30
CA GLU A 110 -7.24 25.66 18.56
C GLU A 110 -7.51 24.60 17.46
N PRO A 111 -8.58 23.79 17.56
CA PRO A 111 -8.87 22.71 16.61
C PRO A 111 -9.03 23.15 15.15
N ARG A 112 -9.39 24.41 14.88
CA ARG A 112 -9.56 24.94 13.52
C ARG A 112 -8.27 24.97 12.70
N PHE A 113 -7.10 24.93 13.34
CA PHE A 113 -5.82 24.79 12.65
C PHE A 113 -5.41 23.32 12.48
N GLN A 114 -6.11 22.38 13.12
CA GLN A 114 -5.78 20.95 13.17
C GLN A 114 -6.37 20.17 11.99
N THR A 115 -6.21 20.75 10.79
CA THR A 115 -6.77 20.24 9.54
C THR A 115 -5.68 19.73 8.62
N TRP A 116 -6.05 18.79 7.74
CA TRP A 116 -5.11 18.26 6.74
C TRP A 116 -4.69 19.35 5.77
N GLY A 117 -5.64 20.18 5.33
CA GLY A 117 -5.34 21.32 4.45
C GLY A 117 -4.34 22.30 5.05
N PHE A 118 -4.39 22.54 6.37
CA PHE A 118 -3.42 23.42 7.04
C PHE A 118 -2.03 22.78 7.16
N PHE A 119 -1.97 21.47 7.43
CA PHE A 119 -0.71 20.71 7.40
C PHE A 119 -0.02 20.79 6.02
N GLU A 120 -0.75 20.53 4.94
CA GLU A 120 -0.18 20.60 3.58
C GLU A 120 0.36 21.99 3.26
N LEU A 121 -0.37 23.03 3.66
CA LEU A 121 0.05 24.42 3.46
C LEU A 121 1.37 24.76 4.18
N LEU A 122 1.60 24.22 5.38
CA LEU A 122 2.87 24.41 6.10
C LEU A 122 4.04 23.75 5.36
N ILE A 123 3.82 22.55 4.82
CA ILE A 123 4.83 21.84 4.01
C ILE A 123 5.15 22.64 2.74
N ASP A 124 4.14 23.11 2.01
CA ASP A 124 4.34 23.87 0.77
C ASP A 124 5.08 25.20 1.02
N ARG A 125 4.78 25.88 2.13
CA ARG A 125 5.49 27.10 2.52
C ARG A 125 6.92 26.83 2.95
N ALA A 126 7.17 25.75 3.69
CA ALA A 126 8.53 25.37 4.05
C ALA A 126 9.38 25.09 2.81
N TYR A 127 8.81 24.38 1.83
CA TYR A 127 9.47 24.12 0.56
C TYR A 127 9.81 25.41 -0.20
N THR A 128 8.90 26.37 -0.21
CA THR A 128 9.14 27.67 -0.84
C THR A 128 10.25 28.45 -0.11
N ALA A 129 10.27 28.40 1.22
CA ALA A 129 11.22 29.14 2.03
C ALA A 129 12.64 28.52 2.08
N ILE A 130 12.80 27.24 1.73
CA ILE A 130 14.07 26.51 1.94
C ILE A 130 15.28 27.15 1.25
N GLN A 131 15.07 27.77 0.09
CA GLN A 131 16.15 28.39 -0.69
C GLN A 131 16.50 29.80 -0.20
N GLU A 132 15.56 30.48 0.44
CA GLU A 132 15.70 31.89 0.84
C GLU A 132 16.06 32.02 2.32
N ASP A 133 15.43 31.22 3.18
CA ASP A 133 15.60 31.21 4.63
C ASP A 133 15.35 29.80 5.18
N ALA A 134 16.45 29.03 5.27
CA ALA A 134 16.42 27.67 5.82
C ALA A 134 15.87 27.62 7.26
N ARG A 135 16.08 28.68 8.06
CA ARG A 135 15.61 28.71 9.45
C ARG A 135 14.10 28.91 9.50
N ALA A 136 13.55 29.78 8.66
CA ALA A 136 12.11 29.94 8.52
C ALA A 136 11.43 28.66 8.01
N ALA A 137 12.06 27.95 7.08
CA ALA A 137 11.57 26.66 6.60
C ALA A 137 11.64 25.57 7.68
N GLU A 138 12.71 25.50 8.48
CA GLU A 138 12.82 24.60 9.63
C GLU A 138 11.69 24.86 10.65
N ASP A 139 11.44 26.12 10.98
CA ASP A 139 10.37 26.53 11.91
C ASP A 139 8.97 26.08 11.43
N LEU A 140 8.71 26.16 10.12
CA LEU A 140 7.47 25.69 9.50
C LEU A 140 7.35 24.16 9.54
N LEU A 141 8.45 23.44 9.27
CA LEU A 141 8.48 21.97 9.30
C LEU A 141 8.28 21.43 10.73
N ARG A 142 8.92 22.06 11.73
CA ARG A 142 8.69 21.71 13.14
C ARG A 142 7.23 21.91 13.54
N LEU A 143 6.62 23.02 13.13
CA LEU A 143 5.20 23.26 13.35
C LEU A 143 4.32 22.21 12.66
N ALA A 144 4.69 21.78 11.45
CA ALA A 144 3.98 20.73 10.72
C ALA A 144 4.09 19.35 11.39
N VAL A 145 5.25 18.99 11.97
CA VAL A 145 5.42 17.77 12.78
C VAL A 145 4.50 17.79 14.00
N ASP A 146 4.49 18.90 14.75
CA ASP A 146 3.65 19.06 15.94
C ASP A 146 2.16 18.97 15.59
N LEU A 147 1.75 19.62 14.50
CA LEU A 147 0.40 19.58 13.96
C LEU A 147 -0.02 18.17 13.54
N ALA A 148 0.86 17.44 12.85
CA ALA A 148 0.57 16.09 12.37
C ALA A 148 0.22 15.14 13.53
N GLY A 149 0.81 15.33 14.71
CA GLY A 149 0.46 14.60 15.94
C GLY A 149 -0.89 14.96 16.56
N ARG A 150 -1.59 15.98 16.03
CA ARG A 150 -2.90 16.44 16.48
C ARG A 150 -4.01 16.24 15.43
N LEU A 151 -3.67 15.71 14.26
CA LEU A 151 -4.66 15.46 13.21
C LEU A 151 -5.71 14.47 13.70
N SER A 152 -6.96 14.73 13.32
CA SER A 152 -8.10 13.88 13.68
C SER A 152 -7.93 12.47 13.11
N PRO A 153 -8.30 11.41 13.86
CA PRO A 153 -8.38 10.05 13.33
C PRO A 153 -9.33 9.90 12.13
N ALA A 154 -10.22 10.88 11.90
CA ALA A 154 -11.15 10.90 10.78
C ALA A 154 -10.45 10.92 9.40
N TYR A 155 -9.16 11.31 9.33
CA TYR A 155 -8.38 11.23 8.10
C TYR A 155 -7.89 9.82 7.75
N GLY A 156 -8.21 8.82 8.60
CA GLY A 156 -7.82 7.44 8.44
C GLY A 156 -6.81 6.99 9.50
N SER A 157 -6.82 5.69 9.80
CA SER A 157 -5.84 5.08 10.70
C SER A 157 -4.42 5.29 10.15
N GLY A 158 -3.53 5.90 10.93
CA GLY A 158 -2.15 6.12 10.51
C GLY A 158 -1.91 7.43 9.76
N ALA A 159 -2.94 8.27 9.56
CA ALA A 159 -2.80 9.52 8.81
C ALA A 159 -1.87 10.52 9.52
N GLY A 160 -1.97 10.64 10.84
CA GLY A 160 -1.10 11.50 11.65
C GLY A 160 0.36 11.03 11.62
N GLU A 161 0.60 9.73 11.78
CA GLU A 161 1.92 9.11 11.72
C GLU A 161 2.55 9.26 10.33
N THR A 162 1.76 9.10 9.27
CA THR A 162 2.20 9.32 7.89
C THR A 162 2.57 10.78 7.64
N ALA A 163 1.74 11.72 8.13
CA ALA A 163 2.00 13.14 8.04
C ALA A 163 3.27 13.54 8.82
N GLN A 164 3.47 12.98 10.01
CA GLN A 164 4.69 13.15 10.79
C GLN A 164 5.91 12.63 10.03
N ALA A 165 5.86 11.38 9.54
CA ALA A 165 6.97 10.79 8.79
C ALA A 165 7.35 11.65 7.57
N ARG A 166 6.35 12.15 6.84
CA ARG A 166 6.57 13.07 5.70
C ARG A 166 7.27 14.36 6.16
N ALA A 167 6.80 15.00 7.22
CA ALA A 167 7.41 16.23 7.74
C ALA A 167 8.85 16.00 8.25
N TRP A 168 9.12 14.87 8.90
CA TRP A 168 10.47 14.48 9.33
C TRP A 168 11.43 14.26 8.17
N ILE A 169 10.98 13.61 7.08
CA ILE A 169 11.81 13.44 5.88
C ILE A 169 12.27 14.80 5.34
N TRP A 170 11.38 15.80 5.32
CA TRP A 170 11.76 17.14 4.89
C TRP A 170 12.70 17.84 5.86
N LEU A 171 12.45 17.70 7.17
CA LEU A 171 13.32 18.28 8.21
C LEU A 171 14.72 17.66 8.22
N ALA A 172 14.89 16.43 7.73
CA ALA A 172 16.20 15.80 7.59
C ALA A 172 16.97 16.30 6.34
N ASN A 173 16.30 16.95 5.40
CA ASN A 173 16.83 17.37 4.10
C ASN A 173 16.99 18.89 3.96
N ILE A 174 16.90 19.63 5.07
CA ILE A 174 17.06 21.09 5.13
C ILE A 174 18.44 21.50 5.65
#